data_AF-A0A9D4AAQ3-F1
#
_entry.id   AF-A0A9D4AAQ3-F1
#
_cell.length_a   1.000
_cell.length_b   1.000
_cell.length_c   1.000
_cell.angle_alpha   90.00
_cell.angle_beta   90.00
_cell.angle_gamma   90.00
#
_symmetry.space_group_name_H-M   'P 1'
#
loop_
_entity.id
_entity.type
_entity.pdbx_description
1 polymer ?
#
loop_
_entity_poly.entity_id
_entity_poly.type
_entity_poly.pdbx_seq_one_letter_code
_entity_poly.pdbx_strand_id
1 'polypeptide(L)'
;MKHQDKPLSFETHHDWHSSSLQSLTDSPLQSLLYSYTEAFNCFAASLNEEQAESLNKSESILGVYEDTVYTLHTTRSPQFLDLDADLGLWATGGSTQASGDVIIRVLDI
;
A
#
# COMPACT_ATOMS: atom_id res chain seq x y z
N MET A 1 19.34 -5.65 -7.54
CA MET A 1 18.63 -5.01 -6.41
C MET A 1 17.94 -6.13 -5.66
N LYS A 2 18.25 -6.33 -4.36
CA LYS A 2 17.70 -7.45 -3.57
C LYS A 2 16.30 -7.07 -3.11
N HIS A 3 15.31 -7.40 -3.92
CA HIS A 3 13.91 -7.20 -3.53
C HIS A 3 13.49 -8.35 -2.61
N GLN A 4 13.08 -8.02 -1.39
CA GLN A 4 11.88 -8.63 -0.80
C GLN A 4 11.90 -10.14 -0.55
N ASP A 5 12.98 -10.67 0.03
CA ASP A 5 13.02 -12.11 0.29
C ASP A 5 12.31 -12.45 1.61
N LYS A 6 11.05 -12.90 1.50
CA LYS A 6 10.38 -13.70 2.52
C LYS A 6 11.33 -14.78 3.06
N PRO A 7 11.33 -15.06 4.38
CA PRO A 7 12.14 -16.14 4.93
C PRO A 7 11.86 -17.49 4.25
N LEU A 8 12.91 -18.27 4.02
CA LEU A 8 12.81 -19.59 3.37
C LEU A 8 11.99 -20.61 4.18
N SER A 9 11.74 -20.34 5.47
CA SER A 9 10.92 -21.17 6.35
C SER A 9 9.43 -21.18 6.00
N PHE A 10 8.99 -20.27 5.14
CA PHE A 10 7.59 -20.16 4.71
C PHE A 10 7.45 -20.50 3.24
N GLU A 11 6.31 -21.07 2.82
CA GLU A 11 6.05 -21.35 1.41
C GLU A 11 5.66 -20.06 0.68
N THR A 12 4.69 -19.32 1.20
CA THR A 12 4.20 -18.05 0.62
C THR A 12 4.30 -16.87 1.58
N HIS A 13 4.25 -15.63 1.06
CA HIS A 13 4.22 -14.42 1.90
C HIS A 13 2.98 -14.39 2.78
N HIS A 14 1.88 -14.99 2.30
CA HIS A 14 0.65 -15.12 3.06
C HIS A 14 0.84 -16.02 4.29
N ASP A 15 1.55 -17.14 4.15
CA ASP A 15 1.88 -18.03 5.27
C ASP A 15 2.80 -17.33 6.28
N TRP A 16 3.77 -16.57 5.78
CA TRP A 16 4.63 -15.78 6.63
C TRP A 16 3.86 -14.69 7.41
N HIS A 17 3.04 -13.89 6.73
CA HIS A 17 2.25 -12.84 7.37
C HIS A 17 1.23 -13.42 8.36
N SER A 18 0.51 -14.48 7.99
CA SER A 18 -0.42 -15.16 8.90
C SER A 18 0.28 -15.79 10.11
N SER A 19 1.52 -16.25 9.97
CA SER A 19 2.30 -16.75 11.12
C SER A 19 2.54 -15.70 12.19
N SER A 20 2.61 -14.41 11.81
CA SER A 20 2.75 -13.30 12.75
C SER A 20 1.50 -13.10 13.62
N LEU A 21 0.35 -13.66 13.20
CA LEU A 21 -0.93 -13.58 13.90
C LEU A 21 -1.26 -14.83 14.72
N GLN A 22 -0.51 -15.94 14.56
CA GLN A 22 -0.83 -17.24 15.19
C GLN A 22 -0.89 -17.20 16.72
N SER A 23 -0.09 -16.36 17.37
CA SER A 23 -0.07 -16.24 18.83
C SER A 23 -1.14 -15.31 19.40
N LEU A 24 -1.86 -14.59 18.54
CA LEU A 24 -2.73 -13.48 18.92
C LEU A 24 -4.21 -13.77 18.71
N THR A 25 -4.53 -14.70 17.80
CA THR A 25 -5.89 -15.03 17.43
C THR A 25 -6.01 -16.52 17.16
N ASP A 26 -7.13 -17.11 17.59
CA ASP A 26 -7.49 -18.49 17.27
C ASP A 26 -7.79 -18.69 15.77
N SER A 27 -7.97 -17.59 15.01
CA SER A 27 -8.16 -17.63 13.56
C SER A 27 -7.29 -16.60 12.81
N PRO A 28 -5.99 -16.90 12.63
CA PRO A 28 -5.02 -16.00 11.97
C PRO A 28 -5.40 -15.67 10.53
N LEU A 29 -5.87 -16.67 9.78
CA LEU A 29 -6.26 -16.52 8.38
C LEU A 29 -7.52 -15.68 8.20
N GLN A 30 -8.43 -15.68 9.17
CA GLN A 30 -9.64 -14.85 9.11
C GLN A 30 -9.36 -13.40 9.53
N SER A 31 -8.35 -13.19 10.37
CA SER A 31 -7.97 -11.87 10.85
C SER A 31 -7.11 -11.11 9.83
N LEU A 32 -6.38 -11.83 8.98
CA LEU A 32 -5.56 -11.27 7.90
C LEU A 32 -6.44 -10.78 6.73
N LEU A 33 -6.43 -9.47 6.47
CA LEU A 33 -7.23 -8.83 5.42
C LEU A 33 -6.46 -8.76 4.09
N TYR A 34 -5.22 -8.28 4.13
CA TYR A 34 -4.38 -8.09 2.95
C TYR A 34 -2.92 -8.45 3.24
N SER A 35 -2.24 -8.92 2.20
CA SER A 35 -0.81 -9.24 2.22
C SER A 35 -0.12 -8.46 1.11
N TYR A 36 0.75 -7.53 1.47
CA TYR A 36 1.51 -6.70 0.54
C TYR A 36 2.94 -7.24 0.43
N THR A 37 3.43 -7.40 -0.80
CA THR A 37 4.74 -8.02 -1.09
C THR A 37 5.62 -7.18 -1.99
N GLU A 38 5.02 -6.39 -2.89
CA GLU A 38 5.72 -5.75 -4.01
C GLU A 38 6.49 -4.48 -3.66
N ALA A 39 5.96 -3.64 -2.77
CA ALA A 39 6.62 -2.39 -2.36
C ALA A 39 7.21 -2.54 -0.95
N PHE A 40 6.45 -3.19 -0.08
CA PHE A 40 6.78 -3.47 1.32
C PHE A 40 6.31 -4.89 1.63
N ASN A 41 7.04 -5.57 2.50
CA ASN A 41 6.59 -6.82 3.13
C ASN A 41 5.78 -6.46 4.37
N CYS A 42 4.48 -6.28 4.19
CA CYS A 42 3.57 -5.92 5.28
C CYS A 42 2.19 -6.53 5.06
N PHE A 43 1.31 -6.39 6.04
CA PHE A 43 -0.05 -6.91 5.99
C PHE A 43 -1.02 -5.99 6.71
N ALA A 44 -2.29 -6.08 6.34
CA ALA A 44 -3.40 -5.48 7.06
C ALA A 44 -4.19 -6.59 7.76
N ALA A 45 -4.57 -6.38 9.01
CA ALA A 45 -5.33 -7.34 9.80
C ALA A 45 -6.37 -6.66 10.67
N SER A 46 -7.49 -7.33 10.90
CA SER A 46 -8.52 -6.94 11.86
C SER A 46 -8.11 -7.44 13.25
N LEU A 47 -7.83 -6.52 14.17
CA LEU A 47 -7.30 -6.79 15.50
C LEU A 47 -8.00 -5.89 16.52
N ASN A 48 -8.10 -6.36 17.76
CA ASN A 48 -8.43 -5.49 18.88
C ASN A 48 -7.19 -4.73 19.40
N GLU A 49 -7.40 -3.77 20.29
CA GLU A 49 -6.34 -2.92 20.82
C GLU A 49 -5.21 -3.71 21.51
N GLU A 50 -5.55 -4.72 22.31
CA GLU A 50 -4.59 -5.55 23.04
C GLU A 50 -3.72 -6.38 22.08
N GLN A 51 -4.32 -6.94 21.03
CA GLN A 51 -3.64 -7.68 19.98
C GLN A 51 -2.69 -6.77 19.18
N ALA A 52 -3.14 -5.55 18.83
CA ALA A 52 -2.33 -4.57 18.12
C ALA A 52 -1.11 -4.13 18.95
N GLU A 53 -1.29 -3.88 20.25
CA GLU A 53 -0.18 -3.59 21.16
C GLU A 53 0.81 -4.75 21.28
N SER A 54 0.31 -5.98 21.33
CA SER A 54 1.17 -7.17 21.40
C SER A 54 2.00 -7.34 20.13
N LEU A 55 1.43 -7.07 18.95
CA LEU A 55 2.17 -7.03 17.68
C LEU A 55 3.24 -5.95 17.68
N ASN A 56 2.93 -4.76 18.17
CA ASN A 56 3.86 -3.64 18.18
C ASN A 56 5.07 -3.87 19.11
N LYS A 57 4.96 -4.82 20.06
CA LYS A 57 6.06 -5.26 20.94
C LYS A 57 6.91 -6.38 20.33
N SER A 58 6.50 -6.95 19.19
CA SER A 58 7.22 -8.04 18.53
C SER A 58 8.47 -7.52 17.81
N GLU A 59 9.62 -8.15 18.03
CA GLU A 59 10.87 -7.80 17.32
C GLU A 59 10.80 -8.05 15.80
N SER A 60 9.85 -8.87 15.35
CA SER A 60 9.63 -9.17 13.94
C SER A 60 8.77 -8.12 13.21
N ILE A 61 8.19 -7.16 13.94
CA ILE A 61 7.31 -6.12 13.41
C ILE A 61 7.97 -4.76 13.54
N LEU A 62 8.11 -4.04 12.42
CA LEU A 62 8.72 -2.71 12.42
C LEU A 62 7.81 -1.62 13.02
N GLY A 63 6.49 -1.80 12.89
CA GLY A 63 5.50 -0.90 13.46
C GLY A 63 4.08 -1.32 13.12
N VAL A 64 3.14 -0.89 13.96
CA VAL A 64 1.70 -1.11 13.79
C VAL A 64 1.02 0.25 13.71
N TYR A 65 0.18 0.42 12.69
CA TYR A 65 -0.55 1.65 12.44
C TYR A 65 -2.03 1.32 12.24
N GLU A 66 -2.91 2.12 12.84
CA GLU A 66 -4.34 1.98 12.63
C GLU A 66 -4.69 2.36 11.18
N ASP A 67 -5.41 1.47 10.49
CA ASP A 67 -5.89 1.75 9.14
C ASP A 67 -7.08 2.70 9.22
N THR A 68 -6.99 3.83 8.51
CA THR A 68 -7.99 4.91 8.57
C THR A 68 -8.68 5.04 7.22
N VAL A 69 -10.02 4.99 7.22
CA VAL A 69 -10.80 5.30 6.02
C VAL A 69 -10.77 6.81 5.80
N TYR A 70 -10.14 7.23 4.71
CA TYR A 70 -10.16 8.63 4.29
C TYR A 70 -11.43 8.94 3.50
N THR A 71 -12.08 10.06 3.82
CA THR A 71 -13.21 10.58 3.05
C THR A 71 -12.72 11.41 1.87
N LEU A 72 -13.28 11.13 0.69
CA LEU A 72 -12.88 11.77 -0.55
C LEU A 72 -13.17 13.28 -0.53
N HIS A 73 -12.12 14.10 -0.66
CA HIS A 73 -12.21 15.57 -0.63
C HIS A 73 -11.88 16.17 -2.01
N THR A 74 -12.39 15.56 -3.08
CA THR A 74 -12.03 16.01 -4.44
C THR A 74 -12.77 17.30 -4.81
N THR A 75 -12.01 18.36 -5.03
CA THR A 75 -12.43 19.44 -5.93
C THR A 75 -11.41 19.59 -7.05
N ARG A 76 -11.69 19.00 -8.22
CA ARG A 76 -11.12 19.37 -9.53
C ARG A 76 -9.62 19.07 -9.77
N SER A 77 -9.15 17.90 -9.39
CA SER A 77 -7.75 17.46 -9.43
C SER A 77 -7.09 17.42 -10.83
N PRO A 78 -7.77 17.02 -11.92
CA PRO A 78 -7.16 17.08 -13.26
C PRO A 78 -7.02 18.51 -13.80
N GLN A 79 -7.98 19.38 -13.47
CA GLN A 79 -7.97 20.79 -13.86
C GLN A 79 -6.92 21.59 -13.06
N PHE A 80 -6.69 21.22 -11.79
CA PHE A 80 -5.62 21.79 -10.98
C PHE A 80 -4.22 21.54 -11.58
N LEU A 81 -4.03 20.37 -12.21
CA LEU A 81 -2.77 20.00 -12.86
C LEU A 81 -2.67 20.46 -14.32
N ASP A 82 -3.68 21.17 -14.83
CA ASP A 82 -3.78 21.62 -16.22
C ASP A 82 -3.51 20.48 -17.24
N LEU A 83 -4.01 19.28 -16.91
CA LEU A 83 -3.96 18.10 -17.75
C LEU A 83 -5.13 18.04 -18.74
N ASP A 84 -5.88 19.13 -18.87
CA ASP A 84 -7.02 19.24 -19.78
C ASP A 84 -6.52 19.30 -21.24
N ALA A 85 -7.18 18.56 -22.13
CA ALA A 85 -6.76 18.38 -23.52
C ALA A 85 -6.89 19.66 -24.35
N ASP A 86 -7.78 20.59 -23.95
CA ASP A 86 -8.07 21.80 -24.72
C ASP A 86 -7.22 23.01 -24.32
N LEU A 87 -6.58 23.00 -23.15
CA LEU A 87 -5.85 24.17 -22.62
C LEU A 87 -4.49 23.85 -21.95
N GLY A 88 -4.17 22.57 -21.72
CA GLY A 88 -3.03 22.14 -20.93
C GLY A 88 -1.70 21.97 -21.67
N LEU A 89 -0.72 21.40 -20.96
CA LEU A 89 0.65 21.11 -21.42
C LEU A 89 0.74 20.40 -22.79
N TRP A 90 -0.35 19.73 -23.20
CA TRP A 90 -0.50 19.01 -24.46
C TRP A 90 -0.86 19.91 -25.66
N ALA A 91 -1.46 21.07 -25.42
CA ALA A 91 -1.86 22.04 -26.45
C ALA A 91 -0.73 23.00 -26.86
N THR A 92 0.26 23.23 -25.98
CA THR A 92 1.34 24.21 -26.18
C THR A 92 2.67 23.58 -26.62
N GLY A 93 2.65 22.64 -27.58
CA GLY A 93 3.80 22.36 -28.46
C GLY A 93 5.17 22.09 -27.80
N GLY A 94 5.22 21.69 -26.53
CA GLY A 94 6.44 21.46 -25.77
C GLY A 94 7.07 20.11 -26.13
N SER A 95 7.77 20.07 -27.26
CA SER A 95 8.65 18.98 -27.70
C SER A 95 8.00 17.60 -27.82
N THR A 96 7.82 17.16 -29.07
CA THR A 96 7.34 15.84 -29.50
C THR A 96 8.17 14.64 -29.00
N GLN A 97 9.18 14.85 -28.16
CA GLN A 97 9.96 13.80 -27.51
C GLN A 97 9.53 13.50 -26.06
N ALA A 98 8.82 14.41 -25.38
CA ALA A 98 8.46 14.26 -23.96
C ALA A 98 7.05 13.67 -23.72
N SER A 99 6.20 13.63 -24.75
CA SER A 99 4.78 13.27 -24.65
C SER A 99 4.43 11.86 -25.12
N GLY A 100 5.37 11.14 -25.75
CA GLY A 100 5.13 9.81 -26.32
C GLY A 100 5.41 8.62 -25.39
N ASP A 101 6.10 8.83 -24.27
CA ASP A 101 6.64 7.74 -23.43
C ASP A 101 6.55 8.04 -21.91
N VAL A 102 5.59 8.87 -21.50
CA VAL A 102 5.40 9.27 -20.10
C VAL A 102 4.00 8.87 -19.63
N ILE A 103 3.95 8.11 -18.53
CA ILE A 103 2.70 7.75 -17.85
C ILE A 103 2.59 8.58 -16.57
N ILE A 104 1.58 9.43 -16.50
CA ILE A 104 1.23 10.20 -15.29
C ILE A 104 0.09 9.48 -14.59
N ARG A 105 0.34 8.97 -13.38
CA ARG A 105 -0.69 8.38 -12.53
C ARG A 105 -1.02 9.38 -11.42
N VAL A 106 -2.24 9.90 -11.44
CA VAL A 106 -2.76 10.75 -10.36
C VAL A 106 -3.47 9.84 -9.37
N LEU A 107 -2.99 9.83 -8.12
CA LEU A 107 -3.69 9.23 -6.99
C LEU A 107 -4.12 10.38 -6.09
N ASP A 108 -5.42 10.62 -6.05
CA ASP A 108 -6.04 11.63 -5.20
C ASP A 108 -6.98 10.95 -4.20
N ILE A 109 -7.17 11.57 -3.03
CA ILE A 109 -7.85 10.97 -1.87
C ILE A 109 -9.32 11.36 -1.74
#